data_AF-A0A963IH60-F1
#
_entry.id   AF-A0A963IH60-F1
#
_cell.length_a   1.000
_cell.length_b   1.000
_cell.length_c   1.000
_cell.angle_alpha   90.00
_cell.angle_beta   90.00
_cell.angle_gamma   90.00
#
_symmetry.space_group_name_H-M   'P 1'
#
loop_
_entity.id
_entity.type
_entity.pdbx_description
1 polymer ?
#
loop_
_entity_poly.entity_id
_entity_poly.type
_entity_poly.pdbx_seq_one_letter_code
_entity_poly.pdbx_strand_id
1 'polypeptide(L)'
;MPDHRQPLPPAPGNDDRFELLRAGRELFQRQLGEIIGKSGVTRPSLLTAFGRALGEAYDQLASARPREDFDEAGELTASRLTLMGDDDLEIDIRISDIGSHLRDAAGRDLGRSQLRYMTLLGRPKMKAAGNPVGPDAICHGLWAICRESGGSLEQTLALLDRIEKLLLQQLPTLYREIDALLAGRGVEPASAQGVPAAVAAGRDGERRGNGGRTPANPLSTLQQAMRQQRGTDQTTPAGHSSAHGDAQAANPTVDVAAMVMLKHLLDRLTALETQSTASGGRAVEDRAAPPLPLCAV
;
A
#
# COMPACT_ATOMS: atom_id res chain seq x y z
N MET A 1 -20.05 -1.93 35.62
CA MET A 1 -19.52 -2.89 34.63
C MET A 1 -18.04 -2.60 34.51
N PRO A 2 -17.13 -3.46 35.02
CA PRO A 2 -15.70 -3.20 34.94
C PRO A 2 -15.20 -3.48 33.52
N ASP A 3 -14.42 -2.55 32.98
CA ASP A 3 -13.69 -2.64 31.72
C ASP A 3 -12.74 -3.86 31.72
N HIS A 4 -13.09 -4.91 31.00
CA HIS A 4 -12.17 -5.98 30.67
C HIS A 4 -11.25 -5.53 29.52
N ARG A 5 -10.26 -4.68 29.82
CA ARG A 5 -9.09 -4.55 28.97
C ARG A 5 -8.34 -5.88 29.01
N GLN A 6 -8.59 -6.72 28.01
CA GLN A 6 -7.84 -7.95 27.80
C GLN A 6 -6.36 -7.59 27.64
N PRO A 7 -5.45 -8.08 28.51
CA PRO A 7 -4.03 -7.83 28.38
C PRO A 7 -3.55 -8.40 27.05
N LEU A 8 -2.74 -7.63 26.32
CA LEU A 8 -1.98 -8.13 25.19
C LEU A 8 -1.24 -9.40 25.67
N PRO A 9 -1.36 -10.54 24.95
CA PRO A 9 -0.58 -11.73 25.30
C PRO A 9 0.91 -11.37 25.37
N PRO A 10 1.67 -11.98 26.28
CA PRO A 10 3.08 -11.65 26.45
C PRO A 10 3.78 -11.81 25.10
N ALA A 11 4.42 -10.73 24.64
CA ALA A 11 5.28 -10.80 23.48
C ALA A 11 6.32 -11.91 23.73
N PRO A 12 6.70 -12.69 22.71
CA PRO A 12 7.76 -13.69 22.85
C PRO A 12 8.99 -13.03 23.49
N GLY A 13 9.73 -13.79 24.32
CA GLY A 13 10.97 -13.32 24.90
C GLY A 13 11.90 -12.77 23.81
N ASN A 14 12.77 -11.82 24.14
CA ASN A 14 13.60 -11.17 23.12
C ASN A 14 14.46 -12.17 22.32
N ASP A 15 14.92 -13.23 22.99
CA ASP A 15 15.64 -14.36 22.38
C ASP A 15 14.73 -15.20 21.46
N ASP A 16 13.52 -15.54 21.90
CA ASP A 16 12.54 -16.26 21.08
C ASP A 16 12.16 -15.46 19.83
N ARG A 17 12.04 -14.14 19.95
CA ARG A 17 11.75 -13.25 18.82
C ARG A 17 12.86 -13.26 17.79
N PHE A 18 14.12 -13.20 18.22
CA PHE A 18 15.27 -13.25 17.32
C PHE A 18 15.34 -14.59 16.58
N GLU A 19 15.14 -15.71 17.28
CA GLU A 19 15.09 -17.04 16.69
C GLU A 19 13.93 -17.19 15.69
N LEU A 20 12.76 -16.60 15.98
CA LEU A 20 11.62 -16.60 15.07
C LEU A 20 11.85 -15.77 13.81
N LEU A 21 12.47 -14.60 13.93
CA LEU A 21 12.84 -13.78 12.77
C LEU A 21 13.87 -14.51 11.91
N ARG A 22 14.87 -15.12 12.52
CA ARG A 22 15.86 -15.94 11.82
C ARG A 22 15.23 -17.13 11.11
N ALA A 23 14.38 -17.90 11.79
CA ALA A 23 13.70 -19.04 11.19
C ALA A 23 12.77 -18.63 10.04
N GLY A 24 12.05 -17.52 10.20
CA GLY A 24 11.22 -16.93 9.14
C GLY A 24 12.05 -16.52 7.92
N ARG A 25 13.18 -15.84 8.13
CA ARG A 25 14.14 -15.46 7.08
C ARG A 25 14.70 -16.67 6.35
N GLU A 26 15.17 -17.67 7.09
CA GLU A 26 15.75 -18.89 6.51
C GLU A 26 14.74 -19.66 5.67
N LEU A 27 13.47 -19.78 6.12
CA LEU A 27 12.40 -20.39 5.34
C LEU A 27 12.13 -19.58 4.07
N PHE A 28 11.97 -18.26 4.20
CA PHE A 28 11.69 -17.36 3.09
C PHE A 28 12.78 -17.40 2.01
N GLN A 29 14.04 -17.30 2.41
CA GLN A 29 15.20 -17.37 1.49
C GLN A 29 15.32 -18.72 0.81
N ARG A 30 15.13 -19.83 1.55
CA ARG A 30 15.23 -21.19 1.00
C ARG A 30 14.17 -21.43 -0.06
N GLN A 31 12.91 -21.15 0.25
CA GLN A 31 11.80 -21.37 -0.66
C GLN A 31 11.89 -20.49 -1.91
N LEU A 32 12.21 -19.20 -1.75
CA LEU A 32 12.39 -18.30 -2.90
C LEU A 32 13.61 -18.69 -3.75
N GLY A 33 14.71 -19.11 -3.11
CA GLY A 33 15.87 -19.65 -3.81
C GLY A 33 15.54 -20.88 -4.66
N GLU A 34 14.73 -21.81 -4.14
CA GLU A 34 14.25 -22.97 -4.89
C GLU A 34 13.33 -22.59 -6.05
N ILE A 35 12.41 -21.64 -5.85
CA ILE A 35 11.51 -21.14 -6.91
C ILE A 35 12.33 -20.50 -8.03
N ILE A 36 13.34 -19.70 -7.68
CA ILE A 36 14.19 -19.02 -8.67
C ILE A 36 15.11 -20.01 -9.38
N GLY A 37 15.64 -21.01 -8.69
CA GLY A 37 16.39 -22.10 -9.32
C GLY A 37 15.55 -22.83 -10.38
N LYS A 38 14.26 -23.07 -10.11
CA LYS A 38 13.33 -23.70 -11.05
C LYS A 38 12.98 -22.81 -12.26
N SER A 39 13.15 -21.49 -12.15
CA SER A 39 12.84 -20.53 -13.22
C SER A 39 13.87 -20.50 -14.36
N GLY A 40 15.01 -21.19 -14.19
CA GLY A 40 16.11 -21.25 -15.14
C GLY A 40 17.33 -20.40 -14.75
N VAL A 41 17.37 -19.86 -13.54
CA VAL A 41 18.59 -19.28 -12.95
C VAL A 41 19.53 -20.41 -12.54
N THR A 42 20.39 -20.83 -13.46
CA THR A 42 21.36 -21.92 -13.26
C THR A 42 22.69 -21.47 -12.69
N ARG A 43 23.02 -20.17 -12.80
CA ARG A 43 24.27 -19.62 -12.28
C ARG A 43 24.21 -19.52 -10.75
N PRO A 44 25.14 -20.15 -10.01
CA PRO A 44 25.13 -20.13 -8.55
C PRO A 44 25.42 -18.73 -7.97
N SER A 45 26.13 -17.88 -8.72
CA SER A 45 26.43 -16.51 -8.32
C SER A 45 25.15 -15.66 -8.25
N LEU A 46 24.26 -15.80 -9.24
CA LEU A 46 22.95 -15.13 -9.26
C LEU A 46 22.04 -15.56 -8.09
N LEU A 47 21.99 -16.85 -7.77
CA LEU A 47 21.23 -17.34 -6.62
C LEU A 47 21.80 -16.81 -5.30
N THR A 48 23.13 -16.71 -5.21
CA THR A 48 23.82 -16.14 -4.05
C THR A 48 23.53 -14.65 -3.91
N ALA A 49 23.55 -13.90 -5.01
CA ALA A 49 23.24 -12.47 -5.03
C ALA A 49 21.79 -12.19 -4.68
N PHE A 50 20.86 -12.97 -5.25
CA PHE A 50 19.46 -12.94 -4.89
C PHE A 50 19.26 -13.19 -3.39
N GLY A 51 19.81 -14.29 -2.87
CA GLY A 51 19.66 -14.65 -1.46
C GLY A 51 20.24 -13.60 -0.51
N ARG A 52 21.38 -13.00 -0.87
CA ARG A 52 22.00 -11.91 -0.11
C ARG A 52 21.12 -10.66 -0.09
N ALA A 53 20.70 -10.17 -1.25
CA ALA A 53 19.87 -8.97 -1.36
C ALA A 53 18.50 -9.15 -0.69
N LEU A 54 17.90 -10.33 -0.84
CA LEU A 54 16.65 -10.68 -0.15
C LEU A 54 16.83 -10.68 1.37
N GLY A 55 17.93 -11.24 1.87
CA GLY A 55 18.25 -11.27 3.30
C GLY A 55 18.49 -9.88 3.86
N GLU A 56 19.27 -9.05 3.16
CA GLU A 56 19.52 -7.66 3.55
C GLU A 56 18.22 -6.84 3.57
N ALA A 57 17.36 -6.99 2.56
CA ALA A 57 16.05 -6.33 2.53
C ALA A 57 15.14 -6.79 3.69
N TYR A 58 15.11 -8.09 3.96
CA TYR A 58 14.38 -8.65 5.11
C TYR A 58 14.89 -8.04 6.42
N ASP A 59 16.21 -8.03 6.63
CA ASP A 59 16.85 -7.56 7.86
C ASP A 59 16.62 -6.04 8.05
N GLN A 60 16.64 -5.27 6.97
CA GLN A 60 16.31 -3.84 6.98
C GLN A 60 14.85 -3.59 7.36
N LEU A 61 13.89 -4.31 6.75
CA LEU A 61 12.47 -4.17 7.06
C LEU A 61 12.15 -4.65 8.50
N ALA A 62 12.78 -5.74 8.93
CA ALA A 62 12.64 -6.26 10.28
C ALA A 62 13.23 -5.29 11.33
N SER A 63 14.33 -4.59 11.03
CA SER A 63 14.96 -3.63 11.95
C SER A 63 14.41 -2.19 11.84
N ALA A 64 13.66 -1.86 10.77
CA ALA A 64 13.12 -0.53 10.52
C ALA A 64 12.29 -0.01 11.70
N ARG A 65 12.66 1.11 12.31
CA ARG A 65 11.87 1.68 13.42
C ARG A 65 10.48 2.11 12.92
N PRO A 66 9.44 2.13 13.78
CA PRO A 66 8.14 2.69 13.41
C PRO A 66 8.35 4.13 12.91
N ARG A 67 8.28 4.32 11.60
CA ARG A 67 8.42 5.62 10.97
C ARG A 67 7.10 6.35 11.20
N GLU A 68 7.14 7.46 11.94
CA GLU A 68 5.99 8.33 12.04
C GLU A 68 5.70 8.91 10.65
N ASP A 69 4.43 8.95 10.26
CA ASP A 69 3.93 9.23 8.90
C ASP A 69 4.33 10.61 8.33
N PHE A 70 5.13 11.40 9.05
CA PHE A 70 5.53 12.77 8.71
C PHE A 70 6.93 12.89 8.06
N ASP A 71 7.74 11.82 8.09
CA ASP A 71 9.12 11.85 7.58
C ASP A 71 9.21 11.59 6.05
N GLU A 72 8.12 11.10 5.45
CA GLU A 72 8.06 10.71 4.03
C GLU A 72 8.01 11.93 3.08
N ALA A 73 7.52 13.08 3.55
CA ALA A 73 7.45 14.32 2.76
C ALA A 73 8.77 15.10 2.73
N GLY A 74 9.66 14.88 3.70
CA GLY A 74 10.97 15.56 3.81
C GLY A 74 12.08 14.93 2.98
N GLU A 75 11.96 13.65 2.62
CA GLU A 75 12.93 12.94 1.74
C GLU A 75 12.66 13.13 0.24
N LEU A 76 11.56 13.78 -0.14
CA LEU A 76 11.15 14.00 -1.53
C LEU A 76 11.74 15.27 -2.15
N THR A 77 12.44 16.12 -1.39
CA THR A 77 13.07 17.34 -1.91
C THR A 77 14.49 17.06 -2.40
N ALA A 78 14.59 16.84 -3.71
CA ALA A 78 15.71 17.21 -4.58
C ALA A 78 17.04 16.38 -4.57
N SER A 79 17.23 15.32 -3.76
CA SER A 79 18.54 14.60 -3.72
C SER A 79 18.58 13.13 -4.18
N ARG A 80 17.52 12.55 -4.75
CA ARG A 80 17.54 11.14 -5.21
C ARG A 80 17.07 10.89 -6.66
N LEU A 81 17.13 11.88 -7.54
CA LEU A 81 17.00 11.62 -8.98
C LEU A 81 18.35 11.09 -9.49
N THR A 82 18.61 9.80 -9.26
CA THR A 82 19.68 9.09 -9.97
C THR A 82 19.24 8.93 -11.42
N LEU A 83 20.06 9.44 -12.35
CA LEU A 83 19.86 9.20 -13.77
C LEU A 83 20.11 7.71 -14.03
N MET A 84 19.03 6.97 -14.20
CA MET A 84 19.03 5.55 -14.53
C MET A 84 19.16 5.39 -16.05
N GLY A 85 19.90 4.38 -16.52
CA GLY A 85 19.96 4.08 -17.95
C GLY A 85 18.60 3.59 -18.46
N ASP A 86 18.37 3.69 -19.77
CA ASP A 86 17.09 3.28 -20.37
C ASP A 86 16.76 1.80 -20.09
N ASP A 87 17.76 0.91 -20.19
CA ASP A 87 17.61 -0.52 -19.87
C ASP A 87 17.26 -0.75 -18.40
N ASP A 88 17.91 -0.02 -17.49
CA ASP A 88 17.67 -0.11 -16.05
C ASP A 88 16.25 0.39 -15.72
N LEU A 89 15.77 1.44 -16.41
CA LEU A 89 14.40 1.95 -16.28
C LEU A 89 13.36 0.92 -16.70
N GLU A 90 13.56 0.24 -17.82
CA GLU A 90 12.65 -0.80 -18.27
C GLU A 90 12.63 -1.99 -17.29
N ILE A 91 13.80 -2.36 -16.75
CA ILE A 91 13.91 -3.39 -15.70
C ILE A 91 13.17 -2.96 -14.43
N ASP A 92 13.29 -1.70 -14.00
CA ASP A 92 12.60 -1.19 -12.80
C ASP A 92 11.09 -1.23 -12.94
N ILE A 93 10.57 -0.75 -14.08
CA ILE A 93 9.13 -0.80 -14.38
C ILE A 93 8.66 -2.25 -14.32
N ARG A 94 9.40 -3.18 -14.95
CA ARG A 94 9.02 -4.59 -14.95
C ARG A 94 9.03 -5.20 -13.55
N ILE A 95 10.03 -4.89 -12.73
CA ILE A 95 10.12 -5.37 -11.35
C ILE A 95 9.00 -4.77 -10.48
N SER A 96 8.65 -3.50 -10.69
CA SER A 96 7.54 -2.84 -10.00
C SER A 96 6.19 -3.48 -10.34
N ASP A 97 5.96 -3.82 -11.61
CA ASP A 97 4.78 -4.54 -12.07
C ASP A 97 4.69 -5.93 -11.42
N ILE A 98 5.80 -6.68 -11.42
CA ILE A 98 5.90 -7.97 -10.72
C ILE A 98 5.52 -7.78 -9.25
N GLY A 99 6.12 -6.80 -8.56
CA GLY A 99 5.81 -6.52 -7.15
C GLY A 99 4.33 -6.26 -6.89
N SER A 100 3.65 -5.58 -7.82
CA SER A 100 2.20 -5.33 -7.77
C SER A 100 1.40 -6.61 -7.96
N HIS A 101 1.72 -7.41 -8.99
CA HIS A 101 1.07 -8.69 -9.24
C HIS A 101 1.23 -9.69 -8.08
N LEU A 102 2.42 -9.74 -7.48
CA LEU A 102 2.66 -10.60 -6.31
C LEU A 102 1.81 -10.17 -5.10
N ARG A 103 1.64 -8.85 -4.91
CA ARG A 103 0.78 -8.26 -3.86
C ARG A 103 -0.67 -8.68 -4.04
N ASP A 104 -1.17 -8.59 -5.27
CA ASP A 104 -2.56 -8.90 -5.61
C ASP A 104 -2.84 -10.40 -5.50
N ALA A 105 -1.94 -11.24 -6.04
CA ALA A 105 -2.10 -12.70 -6.04
C ALA A 105 -2.04 -13.30 -4.63
N ALA A 106 -1.17 -12.76 -3.77
CA ALA A 106 -0.97 -13.29 -2.43
C ALA A 106 -1.83 -12.60 -1.34
N GLY A 107 -2.63 -11.60 -1.68
CA GLY A 107 -3.17 -10.62 -0.73
C GLY A 107 -3.79 -11.19 0.55
N ARG A 108 -4.47 -12.34 0.48
CA ARG A 108 -5.04 -12.99 1.67
C ARG A 108 -3.98 -13.64 2.56
N ASP A 109 -3.12 -14.48 2.00
CA ASP A 109 -2.12 -15.25 2.76
C ASP A 109 -0.98 -14.33 3.24
N LEU A 110 -0.58 -13.37 2.40
CA LEU A 110 0.32 -12.29 2.75
C LEU A 110 -0.23 -11.47 3.93
N GLY A 111 -1.51 -11.10 3.91
CA GLY A 111 -2.15 -10.36 5.00
C GLY A 111 -2.11 -11.10 6.35
N ARG A 112 -2.29 -12.43 6.35
CA ARG A 112 -2.19 -13.23 7.58
C ARG A 112 -0.77 -13.24 8.14
N SER A 113 0.21 -13.47 7.28
CA SER A 113 1.63 -13.42 7.67
C SER A 113 2.00 -12.04 8.20
N GLN A 114 1.50 -10.96 7.57
CA GLN A 114 1.73 -9.58 8.01
C GLN A 114 1.20 -9.35 9.43
N LEU A 115 -0.02 -9.79 9.76
CA LEU A 115 -0.57 -9.64 11.11
C LEU A 115 0.28 -10.33 12.17
N ARG A 116 0.87 -11.49 11.88
CA ARG A 116 1.77 -12.16 12.83
C ARG A 116 3.11 -11.45 12.93
N TYR A 117 3.65 -10.93 11.83
CA TYR A 117 4.85 -10.07 11.85
C TYR A 117 4.62 -8.76 12.62
N MET A 118 3.42 -8.19 12.57
CA MET A 118 3.06 -7.02 13.40
C MET A 118 3.14 -7.35 14.89
N THR A 119 2.66 -8.52 15.32
CA THR A 119 2.82 -8.99 16.71
C THR A 119 4.27 -9.25 17.05
N LEU A 120 4.99 -9.98 16.18
CA LEU A 120 6.39 -10.35 16.39
C LEU A 120 7.30 -9.12 16.51
N LEU A 121 7.09 -8.12 15.67
CA LEU A 121 7.87 -6.88 15.66
C LEU A 121 7.36 -5.84 16.67
N GLY A 122 6.19 -6.04 17.28
CA GLY A 122 5.54 -5.07 18.15
C GLY A 122 5.07 -3.81 17.40
N ARG A 123 4.65 -3.94 16.14
CA ARG A 123 4.29 -2.83 15.23
C ARG A 123 2.84 -2.93 14.75
N PRO A 124 1.85 -2.53 15.57
CA PRO A 124 0.43 -2.65 15.23
C PRO A 124 -0.04 -1.71 14.08
N LYS A 125 0.80 -0.76 13.64
CA LYS A 125 0.52 0.15 12.51
C LYS A 125 1.39 -0.10 11.27
N MET A 126 2.03 -1.28 11.18
CA MET A 126 2.91 -1.60 10.04
C MET A 126 2.11 -1.67 8.73
N LYS A 127 2.47 -0.82 7.76
CA LYS A 127 1.95 -0.87 6.38
C LYS A 127 2.45 -2.13 5.67
N ALA A 128 1.79 -2.53 4.58
CA ALA A 128 2.18 -3.70 3.79
C ALA A 128 3.63 -3.63 3.27
N ALA A 129 4.11 -2.42 2.91
CA ALA A 129 5.48 -2.16 2.50
C ALA A 129 6.53 -2.33 3.62
N GLY A 130 6.10 -2.32 4.89
CA GLY A 130 6.98 -2.56 6.04
C GLY A 130 7.11 -4.03 6.42
N ASN A 131 6.43 -4.93 5.70
CA ASN A 131 6.47 -6.36 5.99
C ASN A 131 7.79 -6.98 5.51
N PRO A 132 8.61 -7.61 6.36
CA PRO A 132 9.88 -8.20 5.95
C PRO A 132 9.73 -9.39 4.98
N VAL A 133 8.57 -10.04 4.95
CA VAL A 133 8.22 -11.06 3.93
C VAL A 133 7.36 -10.48 2.80
N GLY A 134 7.34 -9.16 2.63
CA GLY A 134 6.60 -8.48 1.58
C GLY A 134 7.21 -8.68 0.19
N PRO A 135 6.45 -8.40 -0.88
CA PRO A 135 6.97 -8.46 -2.24
C PRO A 135 8.09 -7.45 -2.50
N ASP A 136 8.19 -6.38 -1.72
CA ASP A 136 9.27 -5.39 -1.86
C ASP A 136 10.65 -6.02 -1.59
N ALA A 137 10.75 -6.94 -0.63
CA ALA A 137 11.98 -7.71 -0.40
C ALA A 137 12.33 -8.61 -1.60
N ILE A 138 11.31 -9.18 -2.25
CA ILE A 138 11.47 -10.00 -3.46
C ILE A 138 11.97 -9.12 -4.62
N CYS A 139 11.39 -7.93 -4.81
CA CYS A 139 11.82 -6.97 -5.83
C CYS A 139 13.29 -6.58 -5.69
N HIS A 140 13.78 -6.35 -4.46
CA HIS A 140 15.21 -6.11 -4.21
C HIS A 140 16.08 -7.31 -4.63
N GLY A 141 15.63 -8.53 -4.35
CA GLY A 141 16.29 -9.75 -4.83
C GLY A 141 16.33 -9.85 -6.35
N LEU A 142 15.22 -9.57 -7.03
CA LEU A 142 15.15 -9.58 -8.51
C LEU A 142 16.11 -8.58 -9.13
N TRP A 143 16.20 -7.38 -8.55
CA TRP A 143 17.18 -6.36 -8.95
C TRP A 143 18.62 -6.87 -8.86
N ALA A 144 18.97 -7.63 -7.80
CA ALA A 144 20.29 -8.22 -7.67
C ALA A 144 20.58 -9.26 -8.77
N ILE A 145 19.58 -10.04 -9.20
CA ILE A 145 19.71 -10.95 -10.34
C ILE A 145 19.99 -10.16 -11.62
N CYS A 146 19.22 -9.11 -11.89
CA CYS A 146 19.37 -8.30 -13.11
C CYS A 146 20.76 -7.65 -13.20
N ARG A 147 21.26 -7.09 -12.09
CA ARG A 147 22.59 -6.45 -12.04
C ARG A 147 23.74 -7.43 -12.30
N GLU A 148 23.59 -8.68 -11.90
CA GLU A 148 24.63 -9.70 -12.06
C GLU A 148 24.39 -10.57 -13.32
N SER A 149 23.23 -10.43 -13.98
CA SER A 149 22.90 -11.23 -15.15
C SER A 149 23.83 -10.91 -16.32
N GLY A 150 24.17 -9.62 -16.52
CA GLY A 150 25.02 -9.13 -17.60
C GLY A 150 24.53 -9.50 -19.00
N GLY A 151 23.27 -9.90 -19.15
CA GLY A 151 22.65 -10.27 -20.43
C GLY A 151 22.08 -9.07 -21.17
N SER A 152 21.53 -9.28 -22.37
CA SER A 152 20.75 -8.23 -23.04
C SER A 152 19.47 -7.92 -22.26
N LEU A 153 18.89 -6.75 -22.50
CA LEU A 153 17.63 -6.33 -21.89
C LEU A 153 16.52 -7.37 -22.13
N GLU A 154 16.34 -7.85 -23.36
CA GLU A 154 15.30 -8.83 -23.69
C GLU A 154 15.50 -10.16 -22.97
N GLN A 155 16.75 -10.61 -22.81
CA GLN A 155 17.07 -11.83 -22.06
C GLN A 155 16.74 -11.68 -20.58
N THR A 156 17.00 -10.51 -20.01
CA THR A 156 16.69 -10.18 -18.61
C THR A 156 15.18 -10.11 -18.39
N LEU A 157 14.43 -9.45 -19.27
CA LEU A 157 12.97 -9.39 -19.19
C LEU A 157 12.33 -10.77 -19.34
N ALA A 158 12.78 -11.58 -20.30
CA ALA A 158 12.30 -12.96 -20.47
C ALA A 158 12.65 -13.87 -19.28
N LEU A 159 13.72 -13.57 -18.55
CA LEU A 159 14.04 -14.24 -17.28
C LEU A 159 13.07 -13.81 -16.18
N LEU A 160 12.82 -12.51 -16.03
CA LEU A 160 11.86 -11.98 -15.05
C LEU A 160 10.45 -12.53 -15.26
N ASP A 161 9.99 -12.66 -16.51
CA ASP A 161 8.68 -13.26 -16.84
C ASP A 161 8.57 -14.72 -16.38
N ARG A 162 9.64 -15.50 -16.52
CA ARG A 162 9.67 -16.90 -16.05
C ARG A 162 9.66 -16.97 -14.53
N ILE A 163 10.42 -16.09 -13.87
CA ILE A 163 10.45 -15.97 -12.41
C ILE A 163 9.06 -15.58 -11.88
N GLU A 164 8.44 -14.54 -12.44
CA GLU A 164 7.11 -14.07 -12.03
C GLU A 164 6.07 -15.19 -12.10
N LYS A 165 6.01 -15.93 -13.21
CA LYS A 165 5.06 -17.04 -13.38
C LYS A 165 5.19 -18.10 -12.29
N LEU A 166 6.41 -18.46 -11.90
CA LEU A 166 6.63 -19.45 -10.85
C LEU A 166 6.35 -18.86 -9.45
N LEU A 167 6.72 -17.59 -9.22
CA LEU A 167 6.41 -16.90 -7.98
C LEU A 167 4.90 -16.84 -7.76
N LEU A 168 4.13 -16.37 -8.74
CA LEU A 168 2.66 -16.27 -8.62
C LEU A 168 1.99 -17.61 -8.27
N GLN A 169 2.56 -18.73 -8.71
CA GLN A 169 2.02 -20.07 -8.40
C GLN A 169 2.38 -20.58 -7.01
N GLN A 170 3.58 -20.26 -6.50
CA GLN A 170 4.13 -20.85 -5.28
C GLN A 170 4.04 -19.91 -4.06
N LEU A 171 3.90 -18.60 -4.29
CA LEU A 171 3.90 -17.58 -3.22
C LEU A 171 2.76 -17.72 -2.20
N PRO A 172 1.51 -18.06 -2.58
CA PRO A 172 0.45 -18.31 -1.60
C PRO A 172 0.78 -19.47 -0.64
N THR A 173 1.40 -20.54 -1.16
CA THR A 173 1.85 -21.68 -0.35
C THR A 173 2.97 -21.27 0.60
N LEU A 174 3.94 -20.51 0.12
CA LEU A 174 5.03 -19.96 0.94
C LEU A 174 4.49 -19.16 2.13
N TYR A 175 3.54 -18.25 1.89
CA TYR A 175 2.99 -17.45 2.98
C TYR A 175 2.19 -18.26 3.99
N ARG A 176 1.52 -19.35 3.55
CA ARG A 176 0.86 -20.29 4.46
C ARG A 176 1.86 -21.06 5.32
N GLU A 177 3.01 -21.45 4.79
CA GLU A 177 4.07 -22.09 5.56
C GLU A 177 4.67 -21.13 6.61
N ILE A 178 4.89 -19.87 6.23
CA ILE A 178 5.35 -18.82 7.15
C ILE A 178 4.31 -18.56 8.25
N ASP A 179 3.03 -18.46 7.88
CA ASP A 179 1.94 -18.32 8.85
C ASP A 179 1.92 -19.51 9.83
N ALA A 180 2.05 -20.73 9.33
CA ALA A 180 2.07 -21.95 10.14
C ALA A 180 3.29 -22.03 11.07
N LEU A 181 4.48 -21.61 10.61
CA LEU A 181 5.69 -21.53 11.42
C LEU A 181 5.50 -20.58 12.60
N LEU A 182 4.97 -19.38 12.34
CA LEU A 182 4.72 -18.37 13.37
C LEU A 182 3.59 -18.81 14.33
N ALA A 183 2.53 -19.41 13.80
CA ALA A 183 1.43 -19.96 14.59
C ALA A 183 1.88 -21.09 15.52
N GLY A 184 2.66 -22.05 15.01
CA GLY A 184 3.18 -23.18 15.77
C GLY A 184 4.12 -22.77 16.91
N ARG A 185 4.60 -21.53 16.90
CA ARG A 185 5.47 -20.92 17.91
C ARG A 185 4.73 -19.93 18.82
N GLY A 186 3.40 -19.86 18.73
CA GLY A 186 2.54 -19.06 19.61
C GLY A 186 2.44 -17.58 19.25
N VAL A 187 2.84 -17.17 18.04
CA VAL A 187 2.67 -15.78 17.59
C VAL A 187 1.23 -15.57 17.14
N GLU A 188 0.42 -14.96 18.00
CA GLU A 188 -0.95 -14.60 17.67
C GLU A 188 -1.01 -13.52 16.58
N PRO A 189 -1.97 -13.59 15.64
CA PRO A 189 -2.15 -12.52 14.66
C PRO A 189 -2.53 -11.24 15.40
N ALA A 190 -1.91 -10.11 15.02
CA ALA A 190 -2.26 -8.82 15.58
C ALA A 190 -3.77 -8.61 15.43
N SER A 191 -4.45 -8.30 16.53
CA SER A 191 -5.85 -7.91 16.47
C SER A 191 -5.93 -6.67 15.60
N ALA A 192 -6.71 -6.74 14.52
CA ALA A 192 -7.07 -5.57 13.72
C ALA A 192 -8.00 -4.66 14.56
N GLN A 193 -7.47 -4.07 15.64
CA GLN A 193 -8.17 -3.08 16.43
C GLN A 193 -8.22 -1.79 15.62
N GLY A 194 -9.29 -1.68 14.84
CA GLY A 194 -9.55 -0.55 13.97
C GLY A 194 -10.87 -0.62 13.21
N VAL A 195 -11.77 -1.56 13.51
CA VAL A 195 -13.20 -1.43 13.21
C VAL A 195 -13.94 -1.99 14.43
N PRO A 196 -14.83 -1.23 15.09
CA PRO A 196 -15.69 -1.82 16.12
C PRO A 196 -16.58 -2.85 15.43
N ALA A 197 -16.22 -4.13 15.58
CA ALA A 197 -17.12 -5.24 15.32
C ALA A 197 -18.25 -5.13 16.35
N ALA A 198 -19.35 -4.50 15.95
CA ALA A 198 -20.59 -4.58 16.68
C ALA A 198 -21.01 -6.07 16.73
N VAL A 199 -20.73 -6.68 17.88
CA VAL A 199 -21.52 -7.74 18.53
C VAL A 199 -22.33 -8.65 17.61
N ALA A 200 -21.72 -9.78 17.22
CA ALA A 200 -22.46 -10.94 16.78
C ALA A 200 -23.11 -11.62 17.99
N ALA A 201 -24.36 -11.25 18.29
CA ALA A 201 -25.26 -12.00 19.15
C ALA A 201 -26.64 -12.08 18.51
N GLY A 202 -27.14 -13.29 18.31
CA GLY A 202 -28.54 -13.59 17.96
C GLY A 202 -28.78 -13.96 16.50
N ARG A 203 -28.85 -15.27 16.22
CA ARG A 203 -29.66 -15.78 15.10
C ARG A 203 -31.11 -15.79 15.57
N ASP A 204 -32.00 -15.12 14.85
CA ASP A 204 -33.28 -15.64 14.33
C ASP A 204 -34.13 -14.52 13.72
N GLY A 205 -34.66 -14.77 12.51
CA GLY A 205 -35.93 -14.22 12.02
C GLY A 205 -35.97 -12.85 11.32
N GLU A 206 -36.41 -12.88 10.05
CA GLU A 206 -37.23 -11.87 9.36
C GLU A 206 -36.57 -10.65 8.64
N ARG A 207 -36.20 -10.89 7.37
CA ARG A 207 -36.53 -10.10 6.16
C ARG A 207 -36.92 -8.61 6.33
N ARG A 208 -35.99 -7.69 6.01
CA ARG A 208 -36.31 -6.44 5.27
C ARG A 208 -35.03 -5.82 4.68
N GLY A 209 -35.08 -5.49 3.39
CA GLY A 209 -33.96 -4.90 2.66
C GLY A 209 -33.67 -3.46 3.08
N ASN A 210 -32.41 -3.07 2.99
CA ASN A 210 -32.02 -1.71 2.67
C ASN A 210 -30.55 -1.70 2.21
N GLY A 211 -30.30 -1.03 1.09
CA GLY A 211 -29.01 -0.97 0.43
C GLY A 211 -27.94 -0.33 1.30
N GLY A 212 -26.81 -1.04 1.41
CA GLY A 212 -25.58 -0.51 1.96
C GLY A 212 -25.10 0.67 1.13
N ARG A 213 -25.22 1.86 1.71
CA ARG A 213 -24.72 3.11 1.16
C ARG A 213 -23.23 3.20 1.49
N THR A 214 -22.39 2.73 0.57
CA THR A 214 -20.97 3.11 0.48
C THR A 214 -20.91 4.64 0.46
N PRO A 215 -19.94 5.31 1.13
CA PRO A 215 -19.76 6.75 0.94
C PRO A 215 -19.43 6.98 -0.54
N ALA A 216 -20.41 7.48 -1.28
CA ALA A 216 -20.28 7.80 -2.69
C ALA A 216 -19.18 8.86 -2.83
N ASN A 217 -18.17 8.56 -3.65
CA ASN A 217 -17.19 9.54 -4.10
C ASN A 217 -17.97 10.74 -4.67
N PRO A 218 -17.86 11.95 -4.07
CA PRO A 218 -18.66 13.11 -4.49
C PRO A 218 -18.36 13.50 -5.95
N LEU A 219 -17.15 13.20 -6.43
CA LEU A 219 -16.73 13.38 -7.81
C LEU A 219 -17.44 12.41 -8.77
N SER A 220 -17.72 11.19 -8.33
CA SER A 220 -18.50 10.21 -9.10
C SER A 220 -19.97 10.64 -9.19
N THR A 221 -20.52 11.19 -8.11
CA THR A 221 -21.89 11.76 -8.09
C THR A 221 -22.01 12.96 -9.04
N LEU A 222 -21.01 13.83 -9.08
CA LEU A 222 -20.97 14.96 -10.02
C LEU A 222 -20.81 14.50 -11.47
N GLN A 223 -19.93 13.52 -11.74
CA GLN A 223 -19.81 12.91 -13.07
C GLN A 223 -21.12 12.25 -13.52
N GLN A 224 -21.86 11.62 -12.61
CA GLN A 224 -23.17 11.03 -12.89
C GLN A 224 -24.22 12.11 -13.22
N ALA A 225 -24.20 13.25 -12.52
CA ALA A 225 -25.10 14.37 -12.78
C ALA A 225 -24.79 15.06 -14.11
N MET A 226 -23.51 15.28 -14.45
CA MET A 226 -23.12 15.86 -15.74
C MET A 226 -23.45 14.95 -16.93
N ARG A 227 -23.39 13.62 -16.75
CA ARG A 227 -23.81 12.66 -17.78
C ARG A 227 -25.31 12.67 -18.04
N GLN A 228 -26.12 12.86 -17.00
CA GLN A 228 -27.58 12.99 -17.13
C GLN A 228 -27.96 14.28 -17.86
N GLN A 229 -27.21 15.36 -17.65
CA GLN A 229 -27.43 16.64 -18.32
C GLN A 229 -27.06 16.63 -19.82
N ARG A 230 -26.20 15.69 -20.25
CA ARG A 230 -25.85 15.51 -21.67
C ARG A 230 -26.80 14.59 -22.43
N GLY A 231 -27.71 13.91 -21.72
CA GLY A 231 -28.67 12.95 -22.29
C GLY A 231 -30.00 13.56 -22.73
N THR A 232 -30.26 14.85 -22.47
CA THR A 232 -31.55 15.50 -22.76
C THR A 232 -31.62 16.26 -24.09
N ASP A 233 -30.55 16.29 -24.89
CA ASP A 233 -30.51 17.02 -26.18
C ASP A 233 -30.39 16.10 -27.43
N GLN A 234 -31.13 14.99 -27.47
CA GLN A 234 -31.36 14.25 -28.72
C GLN A 234 -32.83 13.84 -28.85
N THR A 235 -33.69 14.78 -29.26
CA THR A 235 -35.02 14.49 -29.78
C THR A 235 -34.95 14.25 -31.30
N THR A 236 -34.95 12.98 -31.70
CA THR A 236 -35.36 12.54 -33.04
C THR A 236 -36.87 12.70 -33.22
N PRO A 237 -37.39 13.09 -34.41
CA PRO A 237 -38.81 13.18 -34.64
C PRO A 237 -39.44 11.85 -35.11
N ALA A 238 -40.75 11.78 -34.90
CA ALA A 238 -41.76 10.91 -35.53
C ALA A 238 -42.06 9.53 -34.90
N GLY A 239 -43.26 9.44 -34.29
CA GLY A 239 -44.15 8.29 -34.51
C GLY A 239 -44.86 7.68 -33.29
N HIS A 240 -46.10 8.14 -33.05
CA HIS A 240 -47.27 7.38 -32.57
C HIS A 240 -47.51 7.13 -31.07
N SER A 241 -48.56 7.82 -30.60
CA SER A 241 -49.74 7.32 -29.84
C SER A 241 -49.73 7.31 -28.30
N SER A 242 -50.45 8.31 -27.76
CA SER A 242 -51.36 8.36 -26.58
C SER A 242 -51.07 7.44 -25.38
N ALA A 243 -51.03 7.91 -24.14
CA ALA A 243 -52.17 8.53 -23.46
C ALA A 243 -51.80 9.02 -22.04
N HIS A 244 -52.46 10.12 -21.64
CA HIS A 244 -52.86 10.50 -20.28
C HIS A 244 -51.79 10.89 -19.24
N GLY A 245 -51.91 12.12 -18.74
CA GLY A 245 -51.44 12.49 -17.40
C GLY A 245 -50.65 13.79 -17.31
N ASP A 246 -51.37 14.86 -16.99
CA ASP A 246 -50.93 16.08 -16.31
C ASP A 246 -49.76 16.92 -16.86
N ALA A 247 -50.14 18.12 -17.28
CA ALA A 247 -49.29 19.28 -17.30
C ALA A 247 -48.88 19.64 -15.86
N GLN A 248 -47.63 19.36 -15.50
CA GLN A 248 -46.99 20.08 -14.40
C GLN A 248 -45.72 20.77 -14.91
N ALA A 249 -45.82 22.10 -14.84
CA ALA A 249 -44.83 23.12 -15.08
C ALA A 249 -43.37 22.65 -14.99
N ALA A 250 -42.61 23.03 -16.01
CA ALA A 250 -41.16 23.09 -16.02
C ALA A 250 -40.64 23.59 -14.66
N ASN A 251 -39.83 22.75 -14.01
CA ASN A 251 -39.29 22.97 -12.68
C ASN A 251 -38.09 23.94 -12.77
N PRO A 252 -38.18 25.21 -12.31
CA PRO A 252 -37.03 26.09 -12.17
C PRO A 252 -36.47 25.89 -10.77
N THR A 253 -36.04 24.68 -10.45
CA THR A 253 -35.22 24.44 -9.26
C THR A 253 -33.85 24.06 -9.75
N VAL A 254 -33.12 25.07 -10.23
CA VAL A 254 -31.67 25.05 -10.16
C VAL A 254 -31.34 24.72 -8.71
N ASP A 255 -30.89 23.48 -8.54
CA ASP A 255 -30.78 22.79 -7.27
C ASP A 255 -30.04 23.67 -6.26
N VAL A 256 -30.78 24.19 -5.27
CA VAL A 256 -30.24 25.04 -4.21
C VAL A 256 -29.09 24.32 -3.49
N ALA A 257 -29.16 22.97 -3.44
CA ALA A 257 -28.08 22.16 -2.90
C ALA A 257 -26.81 22.24 -3.75
N ALA A 258 -26.92 22.26 -5.08
CA ALA A 258 -25.78 22.42 -5.98
C ALA A 258 -25.11 23.80 -5.84
N MET A 259 -25.90 24.87 -5.69
CA MET A 259 -25.35 26.22 -5.42
C MET A 259 -24.67 26.32 -4.05
N VAL A 260 -25.25 25.70 -3.01
CA VAL A 260 -24.65 25.68 -1.67
C VAL A 260 -23.34 24.87 -1.65
N MET A 261 -23.28 23.75 -2.38
CA MET A 261 -22.04 22.97 -2.51
C MET A 261 -20.96 23.72 -3.30
N LEU A 262 -21.33 24.44 -4.37
CA LEU A 262 -20.38 25.27 -5.12
C LEU A 262 -19.81 26.40 -4.25
N LYS A 263 -20.66 27.06 -3.46
CA LYS A 263 -20.21 28.08 -2.50
C LYS A 263 -19.21 27.51 -1.49
N HIS A 264 -19.50 26.33 -0.94
CA HIS A 264 -18.62 25.69 0.04
C HIS A 264 -17.24 25.31 -0.53
N LEU A 265 -17.16 24.95 -1.81
CA LEU A 265 -15.90 24.66 -2.48
C LEU A 265 -15.08 25.93 -2.72
N LEU A 266 -15.71 27.03 -3.14
CA LEU A 266 -15.05 28.32 -3.32
C LEU A 266 -14.49 28.87 -2.00
N ASP A 267 -15.26 28.74 -0.91
CA ASP A 267 -14.81 29.15 0.44
C ASP A 267 -13.60 28.31 0.91
N ARG A 268 -13.60 27.00 0.63
CA ARG A 268 -12.47 26.09 0.95
C ARG A 268 -11.21 26.44 0.14
N LEU A 269 -11.37 26.78 -1.13
CA LEU A 269 -10.24 27.10 -2.02
C LEU A 269 -9.58 28.43 -1.60
N THR A 270 -10.40 29.42 -1.25
CA THR A 270 -9.92 30.71 -0.69
C THR A 270 -9.21 30.54 0.66
N ALA A 271 -9.71 29.64 1.52
CA ALA A 271 -9.05 29.32 2.79
C ALA A 271 -7.67 28.65 2.58
N LEU A 272 -7.52 27.84 1.53
CA LEU A 272 -6.25 27.20 1.19
C LEU A 272 -5.24 28.17 0.57
N GLU A 273 -5.68 29.13 -0.25
CA GLU A 273 -4.81 30.18 -0.79
C GLU A 273 -4.29 31.13 0.30
N THR A 274 -5.15 31.49 1.27
CA THR A 274 -4.75 32.32 2.41
C THR A 274 -3.80 31.60 3.37
N GLN A 275 -3.96 30.28 3.56
CA GLN A 275 -3.00 29.47 4.31
C GLN A 275 -1.66 29.31 3.57
N SER A 276 -1.68 29.11 2.25
CA SER A 276 -0.47 28.96 1.44
C SER A 276 0.39 30.23 1.43
N THR A 277 -0.25 31.40 1.37
CA THR A 277 0.43 32.70 1.43
C THR A 277 0.97 33.03 2.83
N ALA A 278 0.28 32.60 3.91
CA ALA A 278 0.77 32.74 5.28
C ALA A 278 1.99 31.83 5.58
N SER A 279 2.07 30.64 4.97
CA SER A 279 3.23 29.75 5.08
C SER A 279 4.43 30.18 4.21
N GLY A 280 4.22 31.00 3.18
CA GLY A 280 5.29 31.51 2.31
C GLY A 280 6.05 32.73 2.87
N GLY A 281 5.52 33.40 3.90
CA GLY A 281 6.07 34.66 4.41
C GLY A 281 6.95 34.56 5.68
N ARG A 282 7.17 33.37 6.25
CA ARG A 282 7.81 33.22 7.56
C ARG A 282 9.22 32.61 7.53
N ALA A 283 9.84 32.53 6.36
CA ALA A 283 11.16 31.91 6.16
C ALA A 283 12.28 32.88 5.74
N VAL A 284 12.07 34.20 5.82
CA VAL A 284 13.14 35.18 5.56
C VAL A 284 13.04 36.32 6.55
N GLU A 285 13.51 36.12 7.79
CA GLU A 285 14.16 37.19 8.53
C GLU A 285 14.98 36.63 9.71
N ASP A 286 16.17 37.19 9.85
CA ASP A 286 17.09 37.15 10.98
C ASP A 286 18.09 35.97 11.09
N ARG A 287 19.14 36.05 10.26
CA ARG A 287 20.43 35.41 10.51
C ARG A 287 21.46 36.51 10.83
N ALA A 288 21.43 37.05 12.05
CA ALA A 288 22.53 37.85 12.59
C ALA A 288 23.42 36.97 13.48
N ALA A 289 24.61 36.63 12.98
CA ALA A 289 25.65 35.90 13.71
C ALA A 289 26.41 36.83 14.68
N PRO A 290 26.73 36.39 15.92
CA PRO A 290 27.60 37.17 16.81
C PRO A 290 29.10 36.93 16.47
N PRO A 291 29.98 37.94 16.64
CA PRO A 291 31.40 37.81 16.34
C PRO A 291 32.18 37.05 17.43
N LEU A 292 33.18 36.29 16.98
CA LEU A 292 34.09 35.46 17.78
C LEU A 292 35.05 36.31 18.65
N PRO A 293 35.43 35.87 19.86
CA PRO A 293 36.47 36.54 20.63
C PRO A 293 37.87 36.15 20.15
N LEU A 294 38.70 37.18 19.97
CA LEU A 294 40.13 37.12 19.65
C LEU A 294 40.94 36.46 20.79
N CYS A 295 41.82 35.54 20.41
CA CYS A 295 42.96 35.13 21.23
C CYS A 295 44.01 36.25 21.26
N ALA A 296 44.49 36.62 22.45
CA ALA A 296 45.81 37.21 22.65
C ALA A 296 46.30 36.92 24.08
N VAL A 297 47.48 36.29 24.13
CA VAL A 297 48.55 36.24 25.16
C VAL A 297 48.23 36.67 26.59
#